data_AF-A0A0F9H9V8-F1
#
_entry.id   AF-A0A0F9H9V8-F1
#
_cell.length_a   1.000
_cell.length_b   1.000
_cell.length_c   1.000
_cell.angle_alpha   90.00
_cell.angle_beta   90.00
_cell.angle_gamma   90.00
#
_symmetry.space_group_name_H-M   'P 1'
#
loop_
_entity.id
_entity.type
_entity.pdbx_description
1 polymer ?
#
loop_
_entity_poly.entity_id
_entity_poly.type
_entity_poly.pdbx_seq_one_letter_code
_entity_poly.pdbx_strand_id
1 'polypeptide(L)'
;MDEFLSQGFTSNIQNKSQISPEEEFWVHCSNIHTWSLNSYDTSLLDSYLAFPLLKKLADAGDLIAKRVFKEEISKRLKTNVPQVLRFLLNEKYDLYLTQEELLSSILNTEDSIALSDIASYLEVKYYLVFQFDDLREKFLNIYRSQEDLYNYEYYFSALNGRVLELELFMNKNHALFPRTFNKFKKLERLYLYLDNLGQKMIDFNIKLESLLHLKIIGFGTVRLSNILKNFPNLKSLEIYGDGYGLTQLEVTDDSLEYFKKIRCVFKFVIFLKLI
;
A
#
# COMPACT_ATOMS: atom_id res chain seq x y z
N MET A 1 8.46 -13.04 -24.86
CA MET A 1 7.91 -13.71 -23.67
C MET A 1 8.14 -15.22 -23.69
N ASP A 2 8.66 -15.79 -24.79
CA ASP A 2 8.87 -17.24 -24.97
C ASP A 2 10.27 -17.75 -24.59
N GLU A 3 11.28 -16.88 -24.41
CA GLU A 3 12.65 -17.32 -24.06
C GLU A 3 12.85 -17.62 -22.56
N PHE A 4 11.99 -17.10 -21.68
CA PHE A 4 12.14 -17.28 -20.24
C PHE A 4 11.59 -18.62 -19.73
N LEU A 5 10.73 -19.29 -20.50
CA LEU A 5 10.13 -20.59 -20.12
C LEU A 5 11.11 -21.76 -20.32
N SER A 6 12.20 -21.57 -21.06
CA SER A 6 13.15 -22.65 -21.38
C SER A 6 14.26 -22.83 -20.33
N GLN A 7 14.50 -21.83 -19.46
CA GLN A 7 15.71 -21.82 -18.62
C GLN A 7 15.47 -22.28 -17.17
N GLY A 8 14.22 -22.48 -16.74
CA GLY A 8 13.89 -22.85 -15.36
C GLY A 8 13.92 -24.35 -15.00
N PHE A 9 13.99 -25.25 -15.98
CA PHE A 9 13.70 -26.68 -15.76
C PHE A 9 14.92 -27.58 -15.46
N THR A 10 16.12 -27.05 -15.23
CA THR A 10 17.34 -27.89 -15.17
C THR A 10 18.26 -27.63 -13.98
N SER A 11 17.74 -27.64 -12.75
CA SER A 11 18.64 -27.71 -11.59
C SER A 11 18.07 -28.54 -10.43
N ASN A 12 17.99 -29.86 -10.61
CA ASN A 12 18.30 -30.84 -9.54
C ASN A 12 18.17 -32.33 -9.95
N ILE A 13 18.73 -32.73 -11.10
CA ILE A 13 18.99 -34.15 -11.36
C ILE A 13 20.39 -34.29 -11.95
N GLN A 14 21.41 -34.38 -11.07
CA GLN A 14 22.78 -34.77 -11.42
C GLN A 14 22.90 -36.29 -11.63
N ASN A 15 21.97 -36.88 -12.38
CA ASN A 15 22.11 -38.20 -12.99
C ASN A 15 21.26 -38.19 -14.26
N LYS A 16 21.81 -37.72 -15.39
CA LYS A 16 21.19 -37.86 -16.71
C LYS A 16 21.23 -39.33 -17.12
N SER A 17 20.33 -40.13 -16.57
CA SER A 17 19.68 -41.14 -17.41
C SER A 17 18.98 -40.38 -18.53
N GLN A 18 19.33 -40.64 -19.79
CA GLN A 18 18.62 -40.09 -20.95
C GLN A 18 17.19 -40.66 -20.97
N ILE A 19 16.29 -40.04 -20.22
CA ILE A 19 14.85 -40.21 -20.43
C ILE A 19 14.51 -39.64 -21.81
N SER A 20 13.72 -40.38 -22.57
CA SER A 20 13.23 -39.92 -23.86
C SER A 20 12.25 -38.74 -23.68
N PRO A 21 12.06 -37.89 -24.69
CA PRO A 21 11.06 -36.81 -24.62
C PRO A 21 9.64 -37.30 -24.30
N GLU A 22 9.30 -38.53 -24.71
CA GLU A 22 8.01 -39.15 -24.40
C GLU A 22 7.91 -39.52 -22.91
N GLU A 23 8.94 -40.13 -22.34
CA GLU A 23 8.99 -40.45 -20.91
C GLU A 23 8.96 -39.18 -20.04
N GLU A 24 9.70 -38.13 -20.44
CA GLU A 24 9.66 -36.82 -19.79
C GLU A 24 8.25 -36.22 -19.80
N PHE A 25 7.57 -36.27 -20.95
CA PHE A 25 6.18 -35.83 -21.07
C PHE A 25 5.23 -36.61 -20.14
N TRP A 26 5.36 -37.93 -20.08
CA TRP A 26 4.56 -38.78 -19.18
C TRP A 26 4.79 -38.44 -17.70
N VAL A 27 6.04 -38.19 -17.31
CA VAL A 27 6.38 -37.76 -15.95
C VAL A 27 5.73 -36.42 -15.62
N HIS A 28 5.81 -35.43 -16.51
CA HIS A 28 5.15 -34.14 -16.31
C HIS A 28 3.63 -34.26 -16.21
N CYS A 29 2.99 -35.02 -17.09
CA CYS A 29 1.55 -35.27 -17.05
C CYS A 29 1.13 -35.96 -15.74
N SER A 30 1.92 -36.92 -15.27
CA SER A 30 1.64 -37.64 -14.01
C SER A 30 1.76 -36.72 -12.80
N ASN A 31 2.75 -35.83 -12.77
CA ASN A 31 2.92 -34.83 -11.72
C ASN A 31 1.76 -33.83 -11.70
N ILE A 32 1.34 -33.31 -12.86
CA ILE A 32 0.18 -32.40 -12.96
C ILE A 32 -1.11 -33.12 -12.55
N HIS A 33 -1.30 -34.36 -12.96
CA HIS A 33 -2.46 -35.17 -12.57
C HIS A 33 -2.51 -35.34 -11.05
N THR A 34 -1.39 -35.74 -10.43
CA THR A 34 -1.28 -35.92 -8.98
C THR A 34 -1.53 -34.61 -8.25
N TRP A 35 -0.95 -33.50 -8.72
CA TRP A 35 -1.18 -32.17 -8.18
C TRP A 35 -2.68 -31.77 -8.21
N SER A 36 -3.37 -32.04 -9.32
CA SER A 36 -4.81 -31.77 -9.44
C SER A 36 -5.68 -32.64 -8.51
N LEU A 37 -5.31 -33.91 -8.33
CA LEU A 37 -6.02 -34.83 -7.41
C LEU A 37 -5.84 -34.46 -5.94
N ASN A 38 -4.75 -33.77 -5.60
CA ASN A 38 -4.43 -33.36 -4.23
C ASN A 38 -4.81 -31.89 -3.96
N SER A 39 -5.90 -31.42 -4.57
CA SER A 39 -6.42 -30.06 -4.35
C SER A 39 -5.38 -28.96 -4.57
N TYR A 40 -4.50 -29.15 -5.56
CA TYR A 40 -3.47 -28.21 -5.96
C TYR A 40 -2.37 -27.93 -4.92
N ASP A 41 -2.04 -28.91 -4.06
CA ASP A 41 -0.92 -28.80 -3.12
C ASP A 41 0.39 -28.40 -3.82
N THR A 42 0.85 -27.17 -3.57
CA THR A 42 2.02 -26.58 -4.23
C THR A 42 3.35 -27.23 -3.86
N SER A 43 3.37 -28.18 -2.92
CA SER A 43 4.54 -29.00 -2.62
C SER A 43 4.75 -30.16 -3.61
N LEU A 44 3.72 -30.53 -4.37
CA LEU A 44 3.73 -31.68 -5.29
C LEU A 44 4.17 -31.33 -6.72
N LEU A 45 4.26 -30.04 -7.03
CA LEU A 45 4.66 -29.54 -8.34
C LEU A 45 5.70 -28.44 -8.16
N ASP A 46 6.66 -28.38 -9.08
CA ASP A 46 7.68 -27.34 -9.05
C ASP A 46 7.04 -25.94 -8.99
N SER A 47 7.54 -25.08 -8.10
CA SER A 47 6.93 -23.79 -7.81
C SER A 47 6.87 -22.84 -9.02
N TYR A 48 7.79 -23.00 -9.99
CA TYR A 48 7.77 -22.24 -11.24
C TYR A 48 6.59 -22.62 -12.14
N LEU A 49 6.04 -23.83 -11.99
CA LEU A 49 4.88 -24.29 -12.75
C LEU A 49 3.59 -24.20 -11.93
N ALA A 50 3.63 -24.57 -10.64
CA ALA A 50 2.46 -24.60 -9.76
C ALA A 50 1.79 -23.23 -9.64
N PHE A 51 2.58 -22.18 -9.39
CA PHE A 51 2.02 -20.86 -9.12
C PHE A 51 1.36 -20.21 -10.36
N PRO A 52 1.97 -20.22 -11.56
CA PRO A 52 1.30 -19.77 -12.77
C PRO A 52 0.07 -20.60 -13.16
N LEU A 53 0.11 -21.93 -12.97
CA LEU A 53 -1.06 -22.79 -13.24
C LEU A 53 -2.22 -22.47 -12.29
N LEU A 54 -1.95 -22.31 -10.99
CA LEU A 54 -2.95 -21.87 -10.00
C LEU A 54 -3.62 -20.58 -10.42
N LYS A 55 -2.82 -19.59 -10.84
CA LYS A 55 -3.35 -18.31 -11.33
C LYS A 55 -4.30 -18.52 -12.51
N LYS A 56 -3.89 -19.29 -13.52
CA LYS A 56 -4.70 -19.53 -14.73
C LYS A 56 -6.01 -20.24 -14.40
N LEU A 57 -6.00 -21.21 -13.50
CA LEU A 57 -7.21 -21.90 -13.05
C LEU A 57 -8.12 -20.99 -12.21
N ALA A 58 -7.54 -20.18 -11.31
CA ALA A 58 -8.28 -19.19 -10.54
C ALA A 58 -8.96 -18.14 -11.44
N ASP A 59 -8.26 -17.68 -12.47
CA ASP A 59 -8.77 -16.75 -13.49
C ASP A 59 -9.89 -17.39 -14.33
N ALA A 60 -9.79 -18.69 -14.60
CA ALA A 60 -10.80 -19.47 -15.29
C ALA A 60 -12.04 -19.79 -14.41
N GLY A 61 -12.01 -19.45 -13.12
CA GLY A 61 -13.14 -19.59 -12.20
C GLY A 61 -13.15 -20.88 -11.36
N ASP A 62 -12.06 -21.67 -11.35
CA ASP A 62 -11.94 -22.80 -10.43
C ASP A 62 -11.86 -22.31 -8.98
N LEU A 63 -12.87 -22.67 -8.18
CA LEU A 63 -13.01 -22.22 -6.79
C LEU A 63 -11.93 -22.78 -5.86
N ILE A 64 -11.47 -24.01 -6.09
CA ILE A 64 -10.42 -24.65 -5.29
C ILE A 64 -9.10 -23.97 -5.62
N ALA A 65 -8.79 -23.78 -6.91
CA ALA A 65 -7.58 -23.10 -7.35
C ALA A 65 -7.56 -21.65 -6.85
N LYS A 66 -8.68 -20.93 -6.93
CA LYS A 66 -8.80 -19.56 -6.42
C LYS A 66 -8.50 -19.49 -4.92
N ARG A 67 -9.01 -20.42 -4.12
CA ARG A 67 -8.74 -20.50 -2.68
C ARG A 67 -7.25 -20.74 -2.41
N VAL A 68 -6.67 -21.78 -3.02
CA VAL A 68 -5.25 -22.14 -2.83
C VAL A 68 -4.32 -21.02 -3.31
N PHE A 69 -4.65 -20.38 -4.44
CA PHE A 69 -3.89 -19.26 -4.97
C PHE A 69 -3.84 -18.09 -3.98
N LYS A 70 -4.97 -17.71 -3.38
CA LYS A 70 -5.04 -16.67 -2.35
C LYS A 70 -4.24 -17.03 -1.09
N GLU A 71 -4.31 -18.27 -0.64
CA GLU A 71 -3.52 -18.77 0.50
C GLU A 71 -2.02 -18.65 0.21
N GLU A 72 -1.59 -19.01 -0.99
CA GLU A 72 -0.19 -18.95 -1.44
C GLU A 72 0.33 -17.53 -1.63
N ILE A 73 -0.52 -16.58 -2.08
CA ILE A 73 -0.20 -15.14 -2.08
C ILE A 73 -0.01 -14.66 -0.65
N SER A 74 -0.96 -14.99 0.25
CA SER A 74 -0.92 -14.57 1.66
C SER A 74 0.32 -15.10 2.37
N LYS A 75 0.71 -16.36 2.13
CA LYS A 75 1.92 -16.97 2.66
C LYS A 75 3.18 -16.25 2.22
N ARG A 76 3.25 -15.83 0.94
CA ARG A 76 4.38 -15.09 0.39
C ARG A 76 4.46 -13.67 0.96
N LEU A 77 3.34 -12.96 1.12
CA LEU A 77 3.29 -11.65 1.78
C LEU A 77 3.82 -11.72 3.22
N LYS A 78 3.46 -12.77 3.97
CA LYS A 78 3.93 -12.98 5.35
C LYS A 78 5.45 -13.13 5.47
N THR A 79 6.14 -13.55 4.41
CA THR A 79 7.61 -13.66 4.43
C THR A 79 8.29 -12.30 4.61
N ASN A 80 7.60 -11.19 4.27
CA ASN A 80 8.13 -9.83 4.32
C ASN A 80 9.45 -9.62 3.54
N VAL A 81 9.77 -10.50 2.58
CA VAL A 81 10.95 -10.37 1.73
C VAL A 81 10.67 -9.29 0.67
N PRO A 82 11.45 -8.19 0.59
CA PRO A 82 11.15 -7.07 -0.31
C PRO A 82 11.04 -7.45 -1.79
N GLN A 83 11.90 -8.36 -2.26
CA GLN A 83 11.86 -8.82 -3.65
C GLN A 83 10.58 -9.60 -3.98
N VAL A 84 10.12 -10.42 -3.03
CA VAL A 84 8.86 -11.17 -3.15
C VAL A 84 7.69 -10.19 -3.17
N LEU A 85 7.66 -9.24 -2.24
CA LEU A 85 6.61 -8.21 -2.20
C LEU A 85 6.55 -7.42 -3.52
N ARG A 86 7.70 -6.96 -4.03
CA ARG A 86 7.77 -6.21 -5.29
C ARG A 86 7.25 -7.03 -6.47
N PHE A 87 7.63 -8.30 -6.55
CA PHE A 87 7.11 -9.22 -7.56
C PHE A 87 5.59 -9.36 -7.48
N LEU A 88 5.04 -9.62 -6.28
CA LEU A 88 3.60 -9.79 -6.11
C LEU A 88 2.80 -8.54 -6.52
N LEU A 89 3.29 -7.35 -6.16
CA LEU A 89 2.63 -6.08 -6.48
C LEU A 89 2.74 -5.73 -7.98
N ASN A 90 3.88 -6.02 -8.61
CA ASN A 90 4.07 -5.79 -10.05
C ASN A 90 3.11 -6.64 -10.90
N GLU A 91 2.92 -7.90 -10.49
CA GLU A 91 1.99 -8.83 -11.13
C GLU A 91 0.53 -8.66 -10.65
N LYS A 92 0.27 -7.69 -9.76
CA LYS A 92 -1.05 -7.37 -9.19
C LYS A 92 -1.72 -8.54 -8.49
N TYR A 93 -0.94 -9.40 -7.83
CA TYR A 93 -1.46 -10.57 -7.11
C TYR A 93 -2.17 -10.21 -5.82
N ASP A 94 -1.85 -9.06 -5.23
CA ASP A 94 -2.56 -8.51 -4.06
C ASP A 94 -4.06 -8.27 -4.34
N LEU A 95 -4.44 -7.98 -5.60
CA LEU A 95 -5.84 -7.75 -6.00
C LEU A 95 -6.74 -9.00 -5.91
N TYR A 96 -6.17 -10.19 -5.71
CA TYR A 96 -6.96 -11.42 -5.49
C TYR A 96 -7.42 -11.56 -4.03
N LEU A 97 -6.86 -10.76 -3.11
CA LEU A 97 -7.19 -10.79 -1.69
C LEU A 97 -8.29 -9.80 -1.35
N THR A 98 -9.12 -10.13 -0.36
CA THR A 98 -9.99 -9.15 0.29
C THR A 98 -9.14 -8.19 1.14
N GLN A 99 -9.74 -7.07 1.56
CA GLN A 99 -9.08 -6.11 2.46
C GLN A 99 -8.57 -6.80 3.74
N GLU A 100 -9.39 -7.65 4.35
CA GLU A 100 -9.04 -8.37 5.58
C GLU A 100 -7.89 -9.36 5.36
N GLU A 101 -7.91 -10.12 4.26
CA GLU A 101 -6.85 -11.06 3.90
C GLU A 101 -5.53 -10.33 3.59
N LEU A 102 -5.59 -9.21 2.88
CA LEU A 102 -4.43 -8.39 2.59
C LEU A 102 -3.79 -7.87 3.88
N LEU A 103 -4.60 -7.23 4.75
CA LEU A 103 -4.09 -6.64 5.99
C LEU A 103 -3.52 -7.70 6.95
N SER A 104 -4.21 -8.83 7.12
CA SER A 104 -3.75 -9.92 7.99
C SER A 104 -2.56 -10.72 7.42
N SER A 105 -2.29 -10.62 6.12
CA SER A 105 -1.14 -11.28 5.49
C SER A 105 0.13 -10.43 5.48
N ILE A 106 0.02 -9.09 5.50
CA ILE A 106 1.19 -8.21 5.46
C ILE A 106 1.48 -7.49 6.78
N LEU A 107 0.47 -7.27 7.64
CA LEU A 107 0.63 -6.54 8.90
C LEU A 107 0.60 -7.46 10.11
N ASN A 108 1.26 -7.02 11.17
CA ASN A 108 1.04 -7.58 12.50
C ASN A 108 -0.38 -7.25 12.99
N THR A 109 -0.82 -7.94 14.04
CA THR A 109 -2.17 -7.80 14.59
C THR A 109 -2.54 -6.36 14.99
N GLU A 110 -1.61 -5.63 15.62
CA GLU A 110 -1.85 -4.26 16.10
C GLU A 110 -2.06 -3.29 14.93
N ASP A 111 -1.15 -3.30 13.95
CA ASP A 111 -1.22 -2.44 12.76
C ASP A 111 -2.41 -2.82 11.87
N SER A 112 -2.70 -4.12 11.74
CA SER A 112 -3.85 -4.63 10.97
C SER A 112 -5.17 -4.12 11.54
N ILE A 113 -5.37 -4.25 12.86
CA ILE A 113 -6.56 -3.72 13.54
C ILE A 113 -6.63 -2.20 13.39
N ALA A 114 -5.51 -1.49 13.62
CA ALA A 114 -5.47 -0.04 13.52
C ALA A 114 -5.89 0.45 12.13
N LEU A 115 -5.35 -0.15 11.07
CA LEU A 115 -5.65 0.23 9.70
C LEU A 115 -7.06 -0.18 9.29
N SER A 116 -7.57 -1.32 9.76
CA SER A 116 -8.95 -1.74 9.55
C SER A 116 -9.96 -0.79 10.22
N ASP A 117 -9.66 -0.34 11.43
CA ASP A 117 -10.49 0.62 12.16
C ASP A 117 -10.53 1.97 11.43
N ILE A 118 -9.38 2.43 10.89
CA ILE A 118 -9.30 3.65 10.09
C ILE A 118 -10.08 3.51 8.79
N ALA A 119 -9.90 2.38 8.08
CA ALA A 119 -10.61 2.10 6.84
C ALA A 119 -12.13 2.13 7.04
N SER A 120 -12.60 1.51 8.12
CA SER A 120 -14.02 1.48 8.48
C SER A 120 -14.54 2.85 8.89
N TYR A 121 -13.77 3.61 9.68
CA TYR A 121 -14.13 4.97 10.11
C TYR A 121 -14.26 5.94 8.93
N LEU A 122 -13.38 5.82 7.93
CA LEU A 122 -13.37 6.71 6.76
C LEU A 122 -14.23 6.20 5.60
N GLU A 123 -14.75 4.97 5.69
CA GLU A 123 -15.45 4.27 4.61
C GLU A 123 -14.60 4.13 3.34
N VAL A 124 -13.32 3.75 3.49
CA VAL A 124 -12.34 3.65 2.39
C VAL A 124 -11.72 2.27 2.27
N LYS A 125 -11.09 2.00 1.11
CA LYS A 125 -10.23 0.83 0.91
C LYS A 125 -8.77 1.24 0.82
N TYR A 126 -7.92 0.39 1.37
CA TYR A 126 -6.48 0.58 1.37
C TYR A 126 -5.78 -0.43 0.47
N TYR A 127 -4.96 0.07 -0.45
CA TYR A 127 -4.17 -0.72 -1.37
C TYR A 127 -2.69 -0.69 -0.98
N LEU A 128 -2.05 -1.85 -1.07
CA LEU A 128 -0.65 -2.01 -0.72
C LEU A 128 0.23 -1.50 -1.87
N VAL A 129 1.23 -0.70 -1.53
CA VAL A 129 2.29 -0.30 -2.45
C VAL A 129 3.65 -0.62 -1.85
N PHE A 130 4.66 -0.79 -2.69
CA PHE A 130 6.01 -1.12 -2.21
C PHE A 130 6.60 0.06 -1.43
N GLN A 131 6.53 1.25 -2.02
CA GLN A 131 6.86 2.53 -1.39
C GLN A 131 6.16 3.67 -2.13
N PHE A 132 5.93 4.81 -1.48
CA PHE A 132 5.26 5.96 -2.11
C PHE A 132 6.11 6.62 -3.21
N ASP A 133 7.42 6.45 -3.19
CA ASP A 133 8.27 6.92 -4.27
C ASP A 133 8.01 6.15 -5.59
N ASP A 134 7.60 4.88 -5.53
CA ASP A 134 7.20 4.09 -6.71
C ASP A 134 5.84 4.54 -7.27
N LEU A 135 5.00 5.18 -6.44
CA LEU A 135 3.78 5.82 -6.91
C LEU A 135 4.09 7.03 -7.80
N ARG A 136 5.21 7.74 -7.58
CA ARG A 136 5.53 8.95 -8.35
C ARG A 136 5.62 8.67 -9.85
N GLU A 137 6.13 7.53 -10.29
CA GLU A 137 6.18 7.22 -11.74
C GLU A 137 4.78 7.00 -12.35
N LYS A 138 3.79 6.55 -11.56
CA LYS A 138 2.38 6.45 -12.00
C LYS A 138 1.61 7.77 -11.84
N PHE A 139 1.97 8.60 -10.86
CA PHE A 139 1.26 9.82 -10.47
C PHE A 139 1.88 11.14 -10.94
N LEU A 140 3.03 11.12 -11.64
CA LEU A 140 3.69 12.34 -12.16
C LEU A 140 2.79 13.19 -13.10
N ASN A 141 1.66 12.65 -13.56
CA ASN A 141 0.69 13.38 -14.39
C ASN A 141 -0.62 13.76 -13.68
N ILE A 142 -0.84 13.41 -12.41
CA ILE A 142 -2.11 13.69 -11.74
C ILE A 142 -1.82 14.17 -10.32
N TYR A 143 -1.77 15.50 -10.15
CA TYR A 143 -2.32 16.10 -8.95
C TYR A 143 -3.72 15.48 -8.81
N ARG A 144 -3.98 14.60 -7.82
CA ARG A 144 -5.33 14.06 -7.59
C ARG A 144 -6.28 15.24 -7.68
N SER A 145 -7.13 15.24 -8.69
CA SER A 145 -8.15 16.28 -8.82
C SER A 145 -9.10 16.15 -7.63
N GLN A 146 -9.88 17.18 -7.34
CA GLN A 146 -10.89 17.08 -6.29
C GLN A 146 -11.85 15.90 -6.55
N GLU A 147 -12.09 15.57 -7.81
CA GLU A 147 -12.91 14.43 -8.24
C GLU A 147 -12.26 13.09 -7.88
N ASP A 148 -10.92 12.98 -7.96
CA ASP A 148 -10.17 11.76 -7.60
C ASP A 148 -10.14 11.48 -6.08
N LEU A 149 -10.41 12.47 -5.24
CA LEU A 149 -10.53 12.28 -3.79
C LEU A 149 -11.74 11.40 -3.43
N TYR A 150 -12.75 11.39 -4.29
CA TYR A 150 -13.94 10.55 -4.13
C TYR A 150 -13.75 9.14 -4.70
N ASN A 151 -12.58 8.78 -5.23
CA ASN A 151 -12.33 7.43 -5.75
C ASN A 151 -12.11 6.35 -4.67
N TYR A 152 -12.20 6.67 -3.36
CA TYR A 152 -12.10 5.72 -2.23
C TYR A 152 -10.83 4.84 -2.16
N GLU A 153 -9.85 5.07 -3.06
CA GLU A 153 -8.60 4.33 -3.11
C GLU A 153 -7.49 5.10 -2.40
N TYR A 154 -7.03 4.53 -1.30
CA TYR A 154 -5.93 5.07 -0.51
C TYR A 154 -4.81 4.05 -0.43
N TYR A 155 -3.58 4.53 -0.34
CA TYR A 155 -2.42 3.65 -0.34
C TYR A 155 -1.75 3.58 1.03
N PHE A 156 -1.12 2.43 1.28
CA PHE A 156 -0.18 2.27 2.38
C PHE A 156 0.99 1.39 1.93
N SER A 157 2.14 1.55 2.58
CA SER A 157 3.24 0.60 2.44
C SER A 157 3.51 -0.07 3.78
N ALA A 158 4.02 -1.29 3.70
CA ALA A 158 4.34 -2.09 4.85
C ALA A 158 5.61 -2.90 4.64
N LEU A 159 6.38 -3.03 5.71
CA LEU A 159 7.55 -3.89 5.76
C LEU A 159 7.69 -4.49 7.16
N ASN A 160 8.09 -5.76 7.23
CA ASN A 160 8.26 -6.48 8.49
C ASN A 160 7.01 -6.40 9.39
N GLY A 161 5.82 -6.55 8.79
CA GLY A 161 4.58 -6.50 9.55
C GLY A 161 4.14 -5.12 10.01
N ARG A 162 4.79 -4.03 9.60
CA ARG A 162 4.51 -2.68 10.12
C ARG A 162 4.18 -1.71 8.99
N VAL A 163 3.22 -0.80 9.23
CA VAL A 163 2.92 0.30 8.31
C VAL A 163 4.04 1.33 8.38
N LEU A 164 4.62 1.66 7.23
CA LEU A 164 5.70 2.64 7.09
C LEU A 164 5.21 3.96 6.48
N GLU A 165 4.29 3.86 5.53
CA GLU A 165 3.72 5.00 4.83
C GLU A 165 2.21 4.84 4.72
N LEU A 166 1.47 5.94 4.88
CA LEU A 166 0.02 5.91 4.87
C LEU A 166 -0.56 7.17 4.22
N GLU A 167 -1.56 6.97 3.37
CA GLU A 167 -2.45 8.03 2.92
C GLU A 167 -3.67 8.12 3.85
N LEU A 168 -4.10 9.33 4.14
CA LEU A 168 -5.27 9.58 4.97
C LEU A 168 -6.09 10.71 4.37
N PHE A 169 -7.41 10.53 4.31
CA PHE A 169 -8.34 11.57 3.91
C PHE A 169 -9.18 12.02 5.08
N MET A 170 -9.32 13.34 5.22
CA MET A 170 -10.14 13.95 6.24
C MET A 170 -11.00 15.04 5.61
N ASN A 171 -12.23 15.12 6.08
CA ASN A 171 -13.22 16.11 5.63
C ASN A 171 -14.07 16.56 6.82
N LYS A 172 -15.10 17.37 6.58
CA LYS A 172 -15.99 17.88 7.63
C LYS A 172 -16.69 16.80 8.47
N ASN A 173 -16.88 15.59 7.92
CA ASN A 173 -17.48 14.44 8.61
C ASN A 173 -16.43 13.69 9.44
N HIS A 174 -15.17 13.68 8.99
CA HIS A 174 -14.03 13.01 9.61
C HIS A 174 -12.95 14.01 10.02
N ALA A 175 -13.32 15.04 10.79
CA ALA A 175 -12.42 16.14 11.14
C ALA A 175 -11.41 15.79 12.25
N LEU A 176 -11.53 14.62 12.88
CA LEU A 176 -10.65 14.16 13.95
C LEU A 176 -9.84 12.95 13.47
N PHE A 177 -8.58 12.90 13.89
CA PHE A 177 -7.77 11.71 13.66
C PHE A 177 -8.37 10.50 14.40
N PRO A 178 -8.42 9.32 13.74
CA PRO A 178 -8.84 8.09 14.40
C PRO A 178 -7.95 7.78 15.59
N ARG A 179 -8.53 7.46 16.75
CA ARG A 179 -7.77 7.21 18.00
C ARG A 179 -6.72 6.11 17.86
N THR A 180 -6.95 5.17 16.95
CA THR A 180 -6.06 4.04 16.66
C THR A 180 -4.78 4.42 15.92
N PHE A 181 -4.68 5.65 15.40
CA PHE A 181 -3.49 6.11 14.67
C PHE A 181 -2.22 6.08 15.53
N ASN A 182 -2.36 6.20 16.85
CA ASN A 182 -1.24 6.12 17.81
C ASN A 182 -0.60 4.72 17.91
N LYS A 183 -1.23 3.69 17.33
CA LYS A 183 -0.73 2.31 17.29
C LYS A 183 0.40 2.14 16.28
N PHE A 184 0.48 2.98 15.24
CA PHE A 184 1.53 2.86 14.22
C PHE A 184 2.89 3.35 14.73
N LYS A 185 3.65 2.45 15.36
CA LYS A 185 4.95 2.77 15.98
C LYS A 185 6.09 3.00 14.99
N LYS A 186 5.88 2.65 13.71
CA LYS A 186 6.89 2.70 12.64
C LYS A 186 6.43 3.55 11.45
N LEU A 187 5.33 4.30 11.58
CA LEU A 187 4.86 5.17 10.51
C LEU A 187 5.86 6.32 10.35
N GLU A 188 6.56 6.35 9.22
CA GLU A 188 7.60 7.33 8.90
C GLU A 188 7.08 8.42 7.95
N ARG A 189 6.13 8.09 7.06
CA ARG A 189 5.58 9.05 6.09
C ARG A 189 4.05 9.07 6.11
N LEU A 190 3.47 10.26 6.18
CA LEU A 190 2.02 10.46 6.18
C LEU A 190 1.65 11.47 5.09
N TYR A 191 0.72 11.05 4.23
CA TYR A 191 0.16 11.87 3.16
C TYR A 191 -1.29 12.16 3.51
N LEU A 192 -1.59 13.42 3.83
CA LEU A 192 -2.87 13.85 4.37
C LEU A 192 -3.62 14.68 3.33
N TYR A 193 -4.78 14.19 2.91
CA TYR A 193 -5.69 14.87 1.99
C TYR A 193 -6.83 15.50 2.80
N LEU A 194 -7.03 16.80 2.65
CA LEU A 194 -7.95 17.59 3.45
C LEU A 194 -8.98 18.26 2.54
N ASP A 195 -10.24 17.87 2.63
CA ASP A 195 -11.32 18.45 1.82
C ASP A 195 -12.27 19.30 2.67
N ASN A 196 -12.29 20.59 2.35
CA ASN A 196 -13.25 21.60 2.79
C ASN A 196 -13.74 21.41 4.23
N LEU A 197 -12.86 21.74 5.17
CA LEU A 197 -13.14 21.66 6.60
C LEU A 197 -13.94 22.88 7.11
N GLY A 198 -14.18 23.85 6.23
CA GLY A 198 -14.82 25.12 6.57
C GLY A 198 -13.97 25.88 7.60
N GLN A 199 -14.62 26.36 8.66
CA GLN A 199 -13.92 27.08 9.74
C GLN A 199 -13.29 26.16 10.79
N LYS A 200 -13.49 24.84 10.71
CA LYS A 200 -12.94 23.91 11.69
C LYS A 200 -11.43 23.80 11.51
N MET A 201 -10.71 23.99 12.61
CA MET A 201 -9.28 23.68 12.67
C MET A 201 -9.09 22.17 12.76
N ILE A 202 -8.11 21.65 12.02
CA ILE A 202 -7.60 20.31 12.28
C ILE A 202 -6.78 20.38 13.56
N ASP A 203 -7.25 19.63 14.54
CA ASP A 203 -6.45 19.30 15.72
C ASP A 203 -5.87 17.91 15.51
N PHE A 204 -4.54 17.85 15.35
CA PHE A 204 -3.81 16.60 15.45
C PHE A 204 -3.87 16.17 16.92
N ASN A 205 -4.95 15.51 17.35
CA ASN A 205 -5.12 15.05 18.73
C ASN A 205 -4.20 13.86 19.11
N ILE A 206 -3.18 13.57 18.30
CA ILE A 206 -2.27 12.44 18.44
C ILE A 206 -0.83 12.93 18.26
N LYS A 207 0.08 12.37 19.06
CA LYS A 207 1.52 12.59 18.92
C LYS A 207 2.15 11.38 18.24
N LEU A 208 2.90 11.59 17.16
CA LEU A 208 3.62 10.53 16.44
C LEU A 208 5.11 10.84 16.37
N GLU A 209 5.87 10.21 17.24
CA GLU A 209 7.32 10.39 17.30
C GLU A 209 8.05 9.64 16.18
N SER A 210 7.41 8.64 15.56
CA SER A 210 7.99 7.93 14.42
C SER A 210 7.91 8.72 13.12
N LEU A 211 7.05 9.74 13.04
CA LEU A 211 6.75 10.43 11.79
C LEU A 211 7.92 11.35 11.40
N LEU A 212 8.48 11.10 10.22
CA LEU A 212 9.63 11.83 9.67
C LEU A 212 9.23 12.72 8.49
N HIS A 213 8.21 12.35 7.73
CA HIS A 213 7.77 13.08 6.55
C HIS A 213 6.26 13.27 6.57
N LEU A 214 5.81 14.52 6.47
CA LEU A 214 4.41 14.87 6.41
C LEU A 214 4.16 15.66 5.13
N LYS A 215 3.23 15.17 4.32
CA LYS A 215 2.72 15.86 3.15
C LYS A 215 1.25 16.14 3.36
N ILE A 216 0.85 17.39 3.23
CA ILE A 216 -0.54 17.83 3.38
C ILE A 216 -1.01 18.43 2.07
N ILE A 217 -2.18 18.00 1.59
CA ILE A 217 -2.81 18.50 0.38
C ILE A 217 -4.22 18.96 0.78
N GLY A 218 -4.42 20.28 0.77
CA GLY A 218 -5.70 20.91 1.10
C GLY A 218 -6.51 21.26 -0.13
N PHE A 219 -7.82 21.13 -0.01
CA PHE A 219 -8.83 21.54 -0.98
C PHE A 219 -9.88 22.39 -0.26
N GLY A 220 -10.22 23.56 -0.83
CA GLY A 220 -11.16 24.50 -0.19
C GLY A 220 -10.60 25.17 1.08
N THR A 221 -11.42 25.36 2.11
CA THR A 221 -10.96 26.03 3.35
C THR A 221 -10.36 25.01 4.32
N VAL A 222 -9.08 25.20 4.66
CA VAL A 222 -8.31 24.33 5.55
C VAL A 222 -7.55 25.18 6.56
N ARG A 223 -7.73 24.87 7.85
CA ARG A 223 -7.00 25.50 8.95
C ARG A 223 -6.18 24.46 9.71
N LEU A 224 -4.88 24.68 9.81
CA LEU A 224 -3.92 23.79 10.46
C LEU A 224 -3.29 24.49 11.66
N SER A 225 -3.06 23.75 12.74
CA SER A 225 -2.32 24.25 13.90
C SER A 225 -1.51 23.14 14.57
N ASN A 226 -0.52 23.52 15.38
CA ASN A 226 0.22 22.62 16.28
C ASN A 226 0.91 21.41 15.58
N ILE A 227 1.28 21.53 14.29
CA ILE A 227 1.87 20.44 13.51
C ILE A 227 3.13 19.91 14.19
N LEU A 228 4.09 20.78 14.52
CA LEU A 228 5.39 20.32 15.06
C LEU A 228 5.30 19.87 16.52
N LYS A 229 4.32 20.36 17.27
CA LYS A 229 4.04 19.87 18.63
C LYS A 229 3.63 18.39 18.60
N ASN A 230 2.86 18.01 17.60
CA ASN A 230 2.34 16.66 17.43
C ASN A 230 3.32 15.72 16.70
N PHE A 231 4.20 16.28 15.88
CA PHE A 231 5.20 15.53 15.11
C PHE A 231 6.62 16.07 15.40
N PRO A 232 7.16 15.83 16.60
CA PRO A 232 8.40 16.48 17.05
C PRO A 232 9.66 16.05 16.28
N ASN A 233 9.64 14.87 15.65
CA ASN A 233 10.78 14.30 14.93
C ASN A 233 10.69 14.51 13.40
N LEU A 234 9.79 15.39 12.96
CA LEU A 234 9.57 15.66 11.55
C LEU A 234 10.88 16.18 10.91
N LYS A 235 11.25 15.61 9.76
CA LYS A 235 12.40 16.02 8.94
C LYS A 235 11.98 16.77 7.67
N SER A 236 10.74 16.59 7.24
CA SER A 236 10.20 17.21 6.03
C SER A 236 8.71 17.50 6.20
N LEU A 237 8.32 18.73 5.90
CA LEU A 237 6.93 19.15 5.81
C LEU A 237 6.68 19.77 4.43
N GLU A 238 5.70 19.23 3.72
CA GLU A 238 5.24 19.78 2.46
C GLU A 238 3.74 20.05 2.56
N ILE A 239 3.32 21.27 2.22
CA ILE A 239 1.91 21.65 2.22
C ILE A 239 1.56 22.22 0.86
N TYR A 240 0.48 21.70 0.27
CA TYR A 240 -0.03 22.04 -1.04
C TYR A 240 -1.51 22.46 -0.93
N GLY A 241 -1.93 23.40 -1.76
CA GLY A 241 -3.35 23.68 -2.01
C GLY A 241 -3.81 23.08 -3.34
N ASP A 242 -5.09 23.24 -3.68
CA ASP A 242 -5.59 22.88 -5.00
C ASP A 242 -4.89 23.67 -6.12
N GLY A 243 -4.79 23.04 -7.29
CA GLY A 243 -4.16 23.66 -8.46
C GLY A 243 -4.97 24.81 -9.08
N TYR A 244 -6.19 25.06 -8.58
CA TYR A 244 -7.14 26.04 -9.10
C TYR A 244 -7.12 27.36 -8.32
N GLY A 245 -6.35 27.45 -7.22
CA GLY A 245 -6.26 28.64 -6.37
C GLY A 245 -7.51 28.90 -5.52
N LEU A 246 -8.38 27.90 -5.34
CA LEU A 246 -9.60 27.98 -4.53
C LEU A 246 -9.33 27.60 -3.06
N THR A 247 -8.16 27.05 -2.77
CA THR A 247 -7.79 26.64 -1.43
C THR A 247 -7.42 27.84 -0.57
N GLN A 248 -8.15 28.03 0.53
CA GLN A 248 -7.80 28.94 1.61
C GLN A 248 -7.11 28.13 2.71
N LEU A 249 -5.78 28.19 2.74
CA LEU A 249 -4.96 27.49 3.72
C LEU A 249 -4.48 28.47 4.79
N GLU A 250 -4.89 28.26 6.03
CA GLU A 250 -4.40 29.00 7.19
C GLU A 250 -3.58 28.05 8.06
N VAL A 251 -2.35 28.43 8.41
CA VAL A 251 -1.48 27.63 9.28
C VAL A 251 -1.06 28.49 10.46
N THR A 252 -1.51 28.12 11.66
CA THR A 252 -1.19 28.79 12.92
C THR A 252 -0.28 27.88 13.76
N ASP A 253 1.02 27.95 13.47
CA ASP A 253 2.03 27.21 14.21
C ASP A 253 3.36 27.98 14.19
N ASP A 254 3.56 28.81 15.21
CA ASP A 254 4.72 29.70 15.40
C ASP A 254 6.05 28.92 15.35
N SER A 255 6.01 27.62 15.66
CA SER A 255 7.20 26.78 15.62
C SER A 255 7.69 26.46 14.20
N LEU A 256 6.85 26.66 13.17
CA LEU A 256 7.21 26.44 11.77
C LEU A 256 8.27 27.43 11.25
N GLU A 257 8.36 28.64 11.82
CA GLU A 257 9.37 29.63 11.41
C GLU A 257 10.80 29.12 11.59
N TYR A 258 11.01 28.17 12.50
CA TYR A 258 12.32 27.59 12.81
C TYR A 258 12.61 26.30 12.04
N PHE A 259 11.66 25.79 11.26
CA PHE A 259 11.79 24.50 10.58
C PHE A 259 12.52 24.65 9.24
N LYS A 260 13.81 24.27 9.22
CA LYS A 260 14.76 24.50 8.11
C LYS A 260 14.42 23.85 6.75
N LYS A 261 13.45 22.92 6.68
CA LYS A 261 13.08 22.19 5.46
C LYS A 261 11.56 22.18 5.22
N ILE A 262 10.94 23.35 5.30
CA ILE A 262 9.58 23.53 4.77
C ILE A 262 9.72 23.77 3.26
N ARG A 263 9.31 22.79 2.45
CA ARG A 263 9.09 23.03 1.03
C ARG A 263 7.62 23.30 0.83
N CYS A 264 7.25 24.56 1.00
CA CYS A 264 5.95 25.01 0.57
C CYS A 264 5.99 25.33 -0.93
N VAL A 265 5.49 24.41 -1.75
CA VAL A 265 5.25 24.72 -3.16
C VAL A 265 3.84 25.26 -3.27
N PHE A 266 3.71 26.57 -3.07
CA PHE A 266 2.47 27.27 -3.35
C PHE A 266 2.40 27.56 -4.83
N LYS A 267 1.70 26.71 -5.57
CA LYS A 267 1.04 27.17 -6.78
C LYS A 267 -0.30 27.76 -6.31
N PHE A 268 -0.34 29.09 -6.18
CA PHE A 268 -1.56 29.90 -5.98
C PHE A 268 -2.26 29.81 -4.60
N VAL A 269 -1.55 30.15 -3.50
CA VAL A 269 -2.18 30.39 -2.18
C VAL A 269 -2.33 31.89 -1.93
N ILE A 270 -3.52 32.32 -1.51
CA ILE A 270 -3.86 33.75 -1.37
C ILE A 270 -3.41 34.35 -0.02
N PHE A 271 -3.23 33.56 1.06
CA PHE A 271 -2.63 34.09 2.29
C PHE A 271 -1.89 33.00 3.05
N LEU A 272 -0.61 33.24 3.33
CA LEU A 272 0.05 32.60 4.45
C LEU A 272 0.27 33.68 5.51
N LYS A 273 -0.38 33.51 6.65
CA LYS A 273 -0.15 34.37 7.81
C LYS A 273 0.57 33.50 8.85
N LEU A 274 1.89 33.50 8.79
CA LEU A 274 2.71 33.17 9.96
C LEU A 274 2.44 34.33 10.93
N ILE A 275 1.68 34.08 11.99
CA ILE A 275 1.52 35.02 13.11
C ILE A 275 2.43 34.51 14.21
#